data_AF-A0A1G8F9Z5-F1
#
_entry.id   AF-A0A1G8F9Z5-F1
#
_cell.length_a   1.000
_cell.length_b   1.000
_cell.length_c   1.000
_cell.angle_alpha   90.00
_cell.angle_beta   90.00
_cell.angle_gamma   90.00
#
_symmetry.space_group_name_H-M   'P 1'
#
loop_
_entity.id
_entity.type
_entity.pdbx_description
1 polymer ?
#
loop_
_entity_poly.entity_id
_entity_poly.type
_entity_poly.pdbx_seq_one_letter_code
_entity_poly.pdbx_strand_id
1 'polypeptide(L)' 'MEFWQQKFLGNVDRDKRHVEALRGLGWRVATVWECALKHSIEDTVRSVQEWLHGNDEALVIGQSASASNGT' A
#
# COMPACT_ATOMS: atom_id res chain seq x y z
N MET A 1 -19.84 -17.01 4.71
CA MET A 1 -19.23 -15.93 3.92
C MET A 1 -18.75 -14.77 4.80
N GLU A 2 -19.46 -14.44 5.87
CA GLU A 2 -19.13 -13.35 6.81
C GLU A 2 -17.73 -13.44 7.45
N PHE A 3 -17.25 -14.65 7.78
CA PHE A 3 -15.91 -14.84 8.36
C PHE A 3 -14.79 -14.25 7.49
N TRP A 4 -14.83 -14.47 6.16
CA TRP A 4 -13.82 -13.96 5.25
C TRP A 4 -13.88 -12.44 5.09
N GLN A 5 -15.09 -11.86 5.12
CA GLN A 5 -15.28 -10.42 5.07
C GLN A 5 -14.77 -9.73 6.34
N GLN A 6 -15.11 -10.26 7.53
CA GLN A 6 -14.62 -9.73 8.81
C GLN A 6 -13.09 -9.84 8.91
N LYS A 7 -12.52 -10.97 8.48
CA LYS A 7 -11.07 -11.16 8.43
C LYS A 7 -10.40 -10.18 7.46
N PHE A 8 -10.99 -9.94 6.29
CA PHE A 8 -10.48 -8.99 5.32
C PHE A 8 -10.48 -7.56 5.88
N LEU A 9 -11.61 -7.12 6.44
CA LEU A 9 -11.72 -5.80 7.08
C LEU A 9 -10.73 -5.64 8.24
N GLY A 10 -10.57 -6.68 9.07
CA GLY A 10 -9.59 -6.68 10.16
C GLY A 10 -8.14 -6.59 9.68
N ASN A 11 -7.80 -7.19 8.54
CA ASN A 11 -6.48 -7.04 7.93
C ASN A 11 -6.26 -5.61 7.43
N VAL A 12 -7.24 -5.02 6.71
CA VAL A 12 -7.14 -3.64 6.22
C VAL A 12 -6.95 -2.64 7.37
N ASP A 13 -7.71 -2.80 8.45
CA ASP A 13 -7.63 -1.93 9.62
C ASP A 13 -6.29 -2.08 10.37
N ARG A 14 -5.75 -3.29 10.45
CA ARG A 14 -4.42 -3.54 11.02
C ARG A 14 -3.31 -2.92 10.18
N ASP A 15 -3.39 -3.07 8.86
CA ASP A 15 -2.40 -2.50 7.94
C ASP A 15 -2.38 -0.97 8.04
N LYS A 16 -3.56 -0.33 8.12
CA LYS A 16 -3.67 1.12 8.36
C LYS A 16 -2.96 1.53 9.65
N ARG A 17 -3.23 0.85 10.77
CA ARG A 17 -2.58 1.15 12.06
C ARG A 17 -1.06 1.01 12.00
N HIS A 18 -0.55 0.00 11.29
CA HIS A 18 0.89 -0.17 11.14
C HIS A 18 1.52 0.96 10.33
N VAL A 19 0.89 1.36 9.23
CA VAL A 19 1.35 2.51 8.41
C VAL A 19 1.35 3.80 9.24
N GLU A 20 0.27 4.06 9.99
CA GLU A 20 0.18 5.23 10.86
C GLU A 20 1.25 5.23 11.96
N ALA A 21 1.49 4.08 12.60
CA ALA A 21 2.53 3.95 13.62
C ALA A 21 3.94 4.21 13.05
N LEU A 22 4.24 3.66 11.87
CA LEU A 22 5.52 3.90 11.19
C LEU A 22 5.68 5.38 10.83
N ARG A 23 4.64 6.01 10.29
CA ARG A 23 4.65 7.45 9.99
C ARG A 23 4.80 8.32 11.23
N GLY A 24 4.15 7.96 12.34
CA GLY A 24 4.29 8.66 13.62
C GLY A 24 5.71 8.64 14.20
N LEU A 25 6.51 7.65 13.79
CA LEU A 25 7.94 7.54 14.09
C LEU A 25 8.85 8.24 13.07
N GLY A 26 8.27 8.92 12.07
CA GLY A 26 9.00 9.61 11.01
C GLY A 26 9.45 8.72 9.84
N TRP A 27 8.93 7.49 9.73
CA TRP A 27 9.25 6.64 8.59
C TRP A 27 8.37 6.96 7.39
N ARG A 28 9.00 7.01 6.21
CA ARG A 28 8.30 6.94 4.92
C ARG A 28 7.90 5.49 4.66
N VAL A 29 6.71 5.25 4.10
CA VAL A 29 6.16 3.89 3.97
C VAL A 29 5.77 3.57 2.53
N ALA A 30 6.34 2.51 1.97
CA ALA A 30 5.98 1.97 0.66
C ALA A 30 5.22 0.63 0.80
N THR A 31 4.07 0.53 0.13
CA THR A 31 3.26 -0.69 0.06
C THR A 31 3.28 -1.24 -1.37
N VAL A 32 3.82 -2.45 -1.53
CA VAL A 32 3.87 -3.14 -2.83
C VAL A 32 2.98 -4.37 -2.75
N TRP A 33 1.88 -4.36 -3.51
CA TRP A 33 0.98 -5.50 -3.59
C TRP A 33 1.52 -6.58 -4.53
N GLU A 34 1.19 -7.85 -4.26
CA GLU A 34 1.64 -8.97 -5.09
C GLU A 34 1.21 -8.87 -6.57
N CYS A 35 0.05 -8.26 -6.84
CA CYS A 35 -0.43 -8.03 -8.20
C CYS A 35 0.48 -7.06 -8.99
N ALA A 36 1.16 -6.13 -8.33
CA ALA A 36 2.16 -5.26 -8.98
C ALA A 36 3.35 -6.09 -9.49
N LEU A 37 3.84 -6.99 -8.63
CA LEU A 37 4.93 -7.91 -8.98
C LEU A 37 4.51 -8.89 -10.09
N LYS A 38 3.25 -9.35 -10.07
CA LYS A 38 2.69 -10.20 -11.14
C LYS A 38 2.51 -9.44 -12.46
N HIS A 39 2.26 -8.14 -12.41
CA HIS A 39 2.07 -7.31 -13.60
C HIS A 39 3.39 -6.93 -14.26
N SER A 40 4.32 -6.36 -13.48
CA SER A 40 5.65 -6.00 -13.96
C SER A 40 6.60 -5.79 -12.77
N ILE A 41 7.54 -6.73 -12.61
CA ILE A 41 8.61 -6.60 -11.59
C ILE A 41 9.49 -5.40 -11.91
N GLU A 42 9.83 -5.20 -13.19
CA GLU A 42 10.72 -4.13 -13.61
C GLU A 42 10.15 -2.74 -13.28
N ASP A 43 8.87 -2.51 -13.59
CA ASP A 43 8.23 -1.21 -13.29
C ASP A 43 8.05 -1.03 -11.77
N THR A 44 7.77 -2.11 -11.06
CA THR A 44 7.66 -2.09 -9.59
C THR A 44 9.00 -1.69 -8.96
N VAL A 45 10.11 -2.31 -9.39
CA VAL A 45 11.46 -1.99 -8.90
C VAL A 45 11.82 -0.55 -9.23
N ARG A 46 11.53 -0.09 -10.45
CA ARG A 46 11.78 1.29 -10.88
C ARG A 46 11.06 2.30 -9.99
N SER A 47 9.77 2.08 -9.76
CA SER A 47 8.93 2.93 -8.92
C SER A 47 9.44 2.99 -7.47
N VAL A 48 9.87 1.84 -6.93
CA VAL A 48 10.49 1.79 -5.60
C VAL A 48 11.83 2.51 -5.57
N GLN A 49 12.67 2.35 -6.59
CA GLN A 49 13.95 3.03 -6.69
C GLN A 49 13.76 4.55 -6.73
N GLU A 50 12.84 5.05 -7.55
CA GLU A 50 12.51 6.47 -7.65
C GLU A 50 12.04 7.02 -6.30
N TRP A 51 11.14 6.30 -5.61
CA TRP A 51 10.66 6.69 -4.30
C TRP A 51 11.75 6.70 -3.21
N LEU A 52 12.66 5.72 -3.23
CA LEU A 52 13.77 5.65 -2.28
C LEU A 52 14.70 6.86 -2.42
N HIS A 53 15.02 7.26 -3.66
CA HIS A 53 15.87 8.43 -3.93
C HIS A 53 15.12 9.77 -3.82
N GLY A 54 13.79 9.75 -3.93
CA GLY A 54 12.92 10.90 -3.71
C GLY A 54 12.63 11.17 -2.24
N ASN A 55 11.72 12.11 -2.00
CA ASN A 55 11.31 12.53 -0.67
C ASN A 55 9.82 12.31 -0.40
N ASP A 56 9.12 11.56 -1.27
CA ASP A 56 7.71 11.25 -1.09
C ASP A 56 7.52 10.42 0.19
N GLU A 57 6.53 10.81 1.00
CA GLU A 57 6.26 10.15 2.29
C GLU A 57 5.69 8.73 2.11
N ALA A 58 5.12 8.44 0.95
CA ALA A 58 4.50 7.16 0.69
C ALA A 58 4.47 6.76 -0.78
N LEU A 59 4.42 5.45 -0.99
CA LEU A 59 4.27 4.81 -2.29
C LEU A 59 3.28 3.65 -2.16
N VAL A 60 2.38 3.50 -3.12
CA VAL A 60 1.49 2.33 -3.21
C VAL A 60 1.50 1.83 -4.64
N ILE A 61 1.88 0.56 -4.85
CA ILE A 61 1.90 -0.08 -6.17
C ILE A 61 0.97 -1.28 -6.17
N GLY A 62 0.10 -1.39 -7.18
CA GLY A 62 -0.79 -2.54 -7.37
C GLY A 62 -2.14 -2.46 -6.65
N GLN A 63 -2.48 -1.32 -6.03
CA GLN A 63 -3.84 -1.14 -5.55
C GLN A 63 -4.76 -0.84 -6.75
N SER A 64 -5.70 -1.73 -7.06
CA SER A 64 -6.81 -1.38 -7.95
C SER A 64 -7.55 -0.21 -7.32
N ALA A 65 -7.66 0.92 -8.03
CA ALA A 65 -8.40 2.07 -7.57
C ALA A 65 -9.81 1.63 -7.15
N SER A 66 -10.10 1.74 -5.87
CA SER A 66 -11.43 1.59 -5.30
C SER A 66 -11.54 2.53 -4.12
N ALA A 67 -11.55 3.83 -4.42
CA ALA A 67 -12.24 4.87 -3.66
C ALA A 67 -12.18 6.21 -4.41
N SER A 68 -12.74 6.25 -5.63
CA SER A 68 -13.35 7.48 -6.14
C SER A 68 -14.84 7.21 -6.30
N ASN A 69 -15.59 7.63 -5.30
CA ASN A 69 -16.95 8.17 -5.36
C ASN A 69 -17.17 8.78 -3.97
N GLY A 70 -17.27 10.09 -3.76
CA GLY A 70 -17.80 11.11 -4.66
C GLY A 70 -19.32 11.19 -4.45
N THR A 71 -19.72 12.17 -3.62
CA THR A 71 -21.08 12.58 -3.19
C THR A 71 -21.64 11.90 -1.94
#